data_AF-A0A1G3XYG3-F1
#
_entry.id   AF-A0A1G3XYG3-F1
#
_cell.length_a   1.000
_cell.length_b   1.000
_cell.length_c   1.000
_cell.angle_alpha   90.00
_cell.angle_beta   90.00
_cell.angle_gamma   90.00
#
_symmetry.space_group_name_H-M   'P 1'
#
loop_
_entity.id
_entity.type
_entity.pdbx_description
1 polymer ?
#
loop_
_entity_poly.entity_id
_entity_poly.type
_entity_poly.pdbx_seq_one_letter_code
_entity_poly.pdbx_strand_id
1 'polypeptide(L)' 'MSIKKSDRDRITEAFSDPEKITRALAQGVRIALLKHKQAGNPIVIWRDGKTIRIKPEEIPV' A
#
# COMPACT_ATOMS: atom_id res chain seq x y z
N MET A 1 -21.97 26.74 14.68
CA MET A 1 -22.58 25.42 14.42
C MET A 1 -21.68 24.71 13.42
N SER A 2 -20.88 23.72 13.84
CA SER A 2 -19.95 23.03 12.92
C SER A 2 -20.71 22.02 12.09
N ILE A 3 -20.84 22.28 10.79
CA ILE A 3 -21.34 21.30 9.81
C ILE A 3 -20.30 20.18 9.74
N LYS A 4 -20.64 18.99 10.25
CA LYS A 4 -19.80 17.80 10.07
C LYS A 4 -19.87 17.40 8.60
N LYS A 5 -18.74 17.47 7.89
CA LYS A 5 -18.59 16.94 6.53
C LYS A 5 -18.98 15.46 6.51
N SER A 6 -19.70 15.05 5.47
CA SER A 6 -20.04 13.64 5.27
C SER A 6 -18.79 12.83 4.89
N ASP A 7 -18.83 11.51 5.08
CA ASP A 7 -17.70 10.64 4.70
C ASP A 7 -17.40 10.73 3.19
N ARG A 8 -18.42 11.01 2.37
CA ARG A 8 -18.28 11.26 0.92
C ARG A 8 -17.41 12.49 0.63
N ASP A 9 -17.61 13.57 1.37
CA ASP A 9 -16.88 14.83 1.17
C ASP A 9 -15.40 14.67 1.53
N ARG A 10 -15.12 13.89 2.59
CA ARG A 10 -13.77 13.57 3.04
C ARG A 10 -13.01 12.69 2.06
N ILE A 11 -13.69 11.69 1.49
CA ILE A 11 -13.12 10.85 0.43
C ILE A 11 -12.79 11.74 -0.76
N THR A 12 -13.75 12.55 -1.24
CA THR A 12 -13.53 13.44 -2.38
C THR A 12 -12.33 14.37 -2.16
N GLU A 13 -12.21 14.98 -0.98
CA GLU A 13 -11.09 15.84 -0.60
C GLU A 13 -9.74 15.11 -0.56
N ALA A 14 -9.72 13.85 -0.10
CA ALA A 14 -8.50 13.03 -0.16
C ALA A 14 -8.09 12.69 -1.59
N PHE A 15 -9.07 12.47 -2.48
CA PHE A 15 -8.85 12.20 -3.91
C PHE A 15 -8.45 13.45 -4.70
N SER A 16 -8.67 14.65 -4.17
CA SER A 16 -8.18 15.90 -4.75
C SER A 16 -6.65 16.05 -4.69
N ASP A 17 -5.96 15.24 -3.88
CA ASP A 17 -4.50 15.17 -3.78
C ASP A 17 -3.99 13.76 -4.14
N PRO A 18 -3.71 13.51 -5.43
CA PRO A 18 -3.21 12.22 -5.90
C PRO A 18 -1.88 11.82 -5.27
N GLU A 19 -1.02 12.78 -4.90
CA GLU A 19 0.27 12.48 -4.28
C GLU A 19 0.09 11.92 -2.88
N LYS A 20 -0.81 12.53 -2.09
CA LYS A 20 -1.11 12.07 -0.74
C LYS A 20 -1.62 10.63 -0.73
N ILE A 21 -2.50 10.29 -1.66
CA ILE A 21 -2.99 8.92 -1.83
C ILE A 21 -1.85 7.98 -2.22
N THR A 22 -1.06 8.37 -3.21
CA THR A 22 0.07 7.55 -3.70
C THR A 22 1.06 7.26 -2.59
N ARG A 23 1.42 8.26 -1.78
CA ARG A 23 2.31 8.11 -0.62
C ARG A 23 1.71 7.19 0.44
N ALA A 24 0.43 7.36 0.79
CA ALA A 24 -0.25 6.51 1.76
C ALA A 24 -0.30 5.04 1.30
N LEU A 25 -0.58 4.80 0.01
CA LEU A 25 -0.59 3.47 -0.57
C LEU A 25 0.82 2.85 -0.54
N ALA A 26 1.84 3.59 -0.97
CA ALA A 26 3.23 3.13 -0.95
C ALA A 26 3.70 2.77 0.47
N GLN A 27 3.32 3.58 1.46
CA GLN A 27 3.60 3.29 2.88
C GLN A 27 2.91 2.01 3.33
N GLY A 28 1.63 1.81 2.98
CA GLY A 28 0.89 0.59 3.30
C GLY A 28 1.53 -0.67 2.70
N VAL A 29 1.92 -0.60 1.42
CA VAL A 29 2.64 -1.68 0.74
C VAL A 29 3.96 -1.98 1.45
N ARG A 30 4.76 -0.96 1.77
CA ARG A 30 6.04 -1.14 2.46
C ARG A 30 5.87 -1.83 3.82
N ILE A 31 4.87 -1.43 4.61
CA ILE A 31 4.58 -2.04 5.91
C ILE A 31 4.19 -3.51 5.74
N ALA A 32 3.38 -3.84 4.75
CA ALA A 32 3.01 -5.23 4.46
C ALA A 32 4.25 -6.06 4.09
N LEU A 33 5.06 -5.59 3.14
CA LEU A 33 6.28 -6.26 2.71
C LEU A 33 7.25 -6.50 3.88
N LEU A 34 7.40 -5.52 4.78
CA LEU A 34 8.25 -5.66 5.97
C LEU A 34 7.74 -6.75 6.91
N LYS A 35 6.42 -6.82 7.14
CA LYS A 35 5.81 -7.88 7.95
C LYS A 35 6.04 -9.27 7.35
N HIS A 36 5.90 -9.39 6.02
CA HIS A 36 6.19 -10.65 5.32
C HIS A 36 7.65 -11.07 5.49
N LYS A 37 8.59 -10.14 5.30
CA LYS A 37 10.02 -10.37 5.50
C LYS A 37 10.36 -10.83 6.92
N GLN A 38 9.85 -10.12 7.93
CA GLN A 38 10.10 -10.43 9.34
C GLN A 38 9.48 -11.76 9.78
N ALA A 39 8.33 -12.13 9.22
CA ALA A 39 7.65 -13.39 9.52
C ALA A 39 8.22 -14.60 8.75
N GLY A 40 9.23 -14.42 7.89
CA GLY A 40 9.73 -15.50 7.04
C GLY A 40 8.72 -15.94 5.97
N ASN A 41 7.77 -15.06 5.60
CA ASN A 41 6.73 -15.36 4.63
C ASN A 41 7.14 -14.87 3.22
N PRO A 42 7.23 -15.77 2.23
CA PRO A 42 7.48 -15.36 0.86
C PRO A 42 6.27 -14.60 0.29
N ILE A 43 6.52 -13.79 -0.74
CA ILE A 43 5.48 -13.07 -1.49
C ILE A 43 5.46 -13.52 -2.94
N VAL A 44 4.36 -13.28 -3.64
CA VAL A 44 4.26 -13.49 -5.09
C VAL A 44 4.06 -12.14 -5.75
N ILE A 45 4.87 -11.86 -6.77
CA ILE A 45 4.75 -10.68 -7.61
C ILE A 45 4.41 -11.10 -9.03
N TRP A 46 3.80 -10.18 -9.78
CA TRP A 46 3.72 -10.28 -11.22
C TRP A 46 4.90 -9.53 -11.84
N ARG A 47 5.67 -10.20 -12.69
CA ARG A 47 6.76 -9.59 -13.45
C ARG A 47 6.88 -10.29 -14.81
N ASP A 48 6.94 -9.50 -15.88
CA ASP A 48 7.14 -9.97 -17.25
C ASP A 48 6.14 -11.07 -17.68
N GLY A 49 4.87 -10.89 -17.32
CA GLY A 49 3.80 -11.83 -17.68
C GLY A 49 3.79 -13.13 -16.89
N LYS A 50 4.59 -13.22 -15.81
CA LYS A 50 4.73 -14.42 -14.98
C LYS A 50 4.53 -14.10 -13.51
N THR A 51 4.06 -15.10 -12.76
CA THR A 51 4.06 -15.09 -11.31
C THR A 51 5.45 -15.50 -10.80
N ILE A 52 6.12 -14.60 -10.08
CA ILE A 52 7.42 -14.86 -9.46
C ILE A 52 7.22 -14.89 -7.94
N ARG A 53 7.70 -15.96 -7.31
CA ARG A 53 7.73 -16.06 -5.85
C ARG A 53 9.07 -15.52 -5.33
N ILE A 54 9.02 -14.54 -4.45
CA ILE A 54 10.19 -13.91 -3.82
C ILE A 54 10.30 -14.46 -2.40
N LYS A 55 11.51 -14.92 -2.04
CA LYS A 55 11.79 -15.38 -0.68
C LYS A 55 11.85 -14.22 0.31
N PRO A 56 11.57 -14.44 1.60
CA PRO A 56 11.53 -13.37 2.60
C PRO A 56 12.78 -12.48 2.61
N GLU A 57 13.96 -13.07 2.46
CA GLU A 57 15.25 -12.39 2.54
C GLU A 57 15.44 -11.40 1.37
N GLU A 58 14.86 -11.74 0.22
CA GLU A 58 14.95 -11.01 -1.05
C GLU A 58 13.85 -9.94 -1.22
N ILE A 59 12.90 -9.84 -0.27
CA ILE A 59 11.86 -8.81 -0.32
C ILE A 59 12.50 -7.42 -0.21
N PRO A 60 12.26 -6.51 -1.19
CA PRO A 60 12.78 -5.15 -1.16
C PRO A 60 11.90 -4.25 -0.28
N VAL A 61 12.46 -3.75 0.84
CA VAL A 61 11.80 -2.89 1.85
C VAL A 61 12.68 -1.76 2.34
#